data_AF-A0A2G5L8H9-F1
#
_entry.id   AF-A0A2G5L8H9-F1
#
_cell.length_a   1.000
_cell.length_b   1.000
_cell.length_c   1.000
_cell.angle_alpha   90.00
_cell.angle_beta   90.00
_cell.angle_gamma   90.00
#
_symmetry.space_group_name_H-M   'P 1'
#
loop_
_entity.id
_entity.type
_entity.pdbx_description
1 polymer ?
#
loop_
_entity_poly.entity_id
_entity_poly.type
_entity_poly.pdbx_seq_one_letter_code
_entity_poly.pdbx_strand_id
1 'polypeptide(L)'
;MLSATPFFIGSGLDAPEPLGRYLNFNFPAAVPNSNGLPYAPVYTNLTFDSPLTFNELPTSAKIVVGQRDGKIYWFDKDPEVSQKNMLLDLSNKVGVVWDGGFLGFTFHPQFGTAGNNYFYTYYTQKIVTEIIILICIPPKVVTARNIGVIF
;
A
#
# COMPACT_ATOMS: atom_id res chain seq x y z
N MET A 1 44.32 -30.30 3.63
CA MET A 1 43.42 -29.37 2.93
C MET A 1 42.67 -28.59 4.00
N LEU A 2 42.90 -27.28 4.10
CA LEU A 2 42.15 -26.43 5.05
C LEU A 2 40.72 -26.26 4.52
N SER A 3 39.71 -26.71 5.27
CA SER A 3 38.33 -26.32 5.03
C SER A 3 38.07 -24.99 5.73
N ALA A 4 37.87 -23.92 4.98
CA ALA A 4 37.33 -22.67 5.49
C ALA A 4 35.80 -22.77 5.46
N THR A 5 35.19 -23.12 6.59
CA THR A 5 33.77 -22.81 6.81
C THR A 5 33.65 -21.30 7.03
N PRO A 6 32.74 -20.58 6.36
CA PRO A 6 32.51 -19.19 6.69
C PRO A 6 31.94 -19.11 8.12
N PHE A 7 32.79 -18.72 9.07
CA PHE A 7 32.35 -18.30 10.39
C PHE A 7 31.58 -16.98 10.21
N PHE A 8 30.26 -17.03 10.36
CA PHE A 8 29.49 -15.84 10.67
C PHE A 8 29.86 -15.44 12.11
N ILE A 9 30.76 -14.46 12.27
CA ILE A 9 30.82 -13.67 13.50
C ILE A 9 29.67 -12.66 13.38
N GLY A 10 28.45 -13.14 13.59
CA GLY A 10 27.23 -12.35 13.43
C GLY A 10 26.93 -11.56 14.69
N SER A 11 26.54 -10.30 14.54
CA SER A 11 25.89 -9.54 15.61
C SER A 11 24.60 -10.26 16.05
N GLY A 12 24.52 -10.57 17.34
CA GLY A 12 23.41 -11.27 17.97
C GLY A 12 23.67 -11.48 19.46
N LEU A 13 22.70 -12.04 20.19
CA LEU A 13 22.90 -12.44 21.58
C LEU A 13 23.66 -13.79 21.62
N ASP A 14 24.70 -13.87 22.43
CA ASP A 14 25.51 -15.09 22.61
C ASP A 14 24.78 -16.18 23.42
N ALA A 15 23.67 -15.80 24.08
CA ALA A 15 22.78 -16.66 24.84
C ALA A 15 21.35 -16.10 24.80
N PRO A 16 20.29 -16.93 24.95
CA PRO A 16 18.93 -16.43 25.09
C PRO A 16 18.79 -15.58 26.36
N GLU A 17 18.39 -14.33 26.20
CA GLU A 17 18.11 -13.42 27.32
C GLU A 17 16.63 -13.48 27.73
N PRO A 18 16.31 -13.64 29.03
CA PRO A 18 14.93 -13.57 29.50
C PRO A 18 14.33 -12.19 29.21
N LEU A 19 13.15 -12.17 28.57
CA LEU A 19 12.37 -10.94 28.42
C LEU A 19 11.33 -10.85 29.53
N GLY A 20 11.41 -9.78 30.31
CA GLY A 20 10.36 -9.39 31.26
C GLY A 20 9.06 -9.03 30.54
N ARG A 21 7.96 -9.01 31.30
CA ARG A 21 6.64 -8.63 30.78
C ARG A 21 6.72 -7.26 30.09
N TYR A 22 5.95 -7.11 29.03
CA TYR A 22 5.86 -5.86 28.28
C TYR A 22 7.23 -5.36 27.76
N LEU A 23 8.05 -6.28 27.24
CA LEU A 23 9.41 -6.01 26.74
C LEU A 23 10.25 -5.28 27.80
N ASN A 24 10.47 -5.92 28.95
CA ASN A 24 11.16 -5.31 30.09
C ASN A 24 10.51 -3.99 30.56
N PHE A 25 9.17 -3.95 30.60
CA PHE A 25 8.39 -2.76 30.95
C PHE A 25 8.56 -1.56 30.00
N ASN A 26 9.15 -1.75 28.82
CA ASN A 26 9.23 -0.72 27.78
C ASN A 26 7.87 -0.46 27.11
N PHE A 27 6.94 -1.42 27.20
CA PHE A 27 5.54 -1.24 26.82
C PHE A 27 4.64 -1.07 28.05
N PRO A 28 3.54 -0.30 27.92
CA PRO A 28 2.59 -0.14 29.01
C PRO A 28 1.86 -1.45 29.30
N ALA A 29 1.63 -1.72 30.59
CA ALA A 29 0.98 -2.95 31.05
C ALA A 29 -0.53 -2.99 30.78
N ALA A 30 -1.12 -1.82 30.51
CA ALA A 30 -2.53 -1.63 30.24
C ALA A 30 -2.72 -0.60 29.13
N VAL A 31 -3.81 -0.75 28.38
CA VAL A 31 -4.22 0.26 27.41
C VAL A 31 -4.67 1.50 28.19
N PRO A 32 -4.23 2.72 27.85
CA PRO A 32 -4.54 3.93 28.63
C PRO A 32 -6.05 4.25 28.74
N ASN A 33 -6.89 3.63 27.89
CA ASN A 33 -8.32 3.86 27.88
C ASN A 33 -9.09 2.55 28.10
N SER A 34 -9.72 2.41 29.27
CA SER A 34 -10.58 1.27 29.62
C SER A 34 -11.90 1.23 28.84
N ASN A 35 -12.28 2.35 28.22
CA ASN A 35 -13.50 2.48 27.42
C ASN A 35 -13.26 2.17 25.93
N GLY A 36 -12.08 1.63 25.59
CA GLY A 36 -11.68 1.33 24.22
C GLY A 36 -10.92 2.47 23.55
N LEU A 37 -10.45 2.23 22.33
CA LEU A 37 -9.77 3.27 21.55
C LEU A 37 -10.82 4.20 20.91
N PRO A 38 -10.58 5.51 20.82
CA PRO A 38 -11.54 6.49 20.31
C PRO A 38 -11.60 6.50 18.76
N TYR A 39 -11.45 5.35 18.11
CA TYR A 39 -11.45 5.23 16.66
C TYR A 39 -12.79 4.66 16.19
N ALA A 40 -13.38 5.31 15.18
CA ALA A 40 -14.59 4.86 14.51
C ALA A 40 -14.37 4.86 12.99
N PRO A 41 -15.07 4.00 12.23
CA PRO A 41 -15.06 4.07 10.77
C PRO A 41 -15.57 5.43 10.29
N VAL A 42 -14.82 6.08 9.39
CA VAL A 42 -15.17 7.42 8.86
C VAL A 42 -16.11 7.33 7.66
N TYR A 43 -15.90 6.37 6.77
CA TYR A 43 -16.69 6.21 5.53
C TYR A 43 -17.51 4.92 5.62
N THR A 44 -18.62 4.96 6.34
CA THR A 44 -19.45 3.77 6.66
C THR A 44 -20.23 3.23 5.47
N ASN A 45 -20.54 4.10 4.49
CA ASN A 45 -21.32 3.75 3.31
C ASN A 45 -20.46 3.17 2.17
N LEU A 46 -19.12 3.18 2.30
CA LEU A 46 -18.20 2.68 1.29
C LEU A 46 -17.58 1.35 1.71
N THR A 47 -17.42 0.46 0.75
CA THR A 47 -16.70 -0.81 0.93
C THR A 47 -15.58 -0.91 -0.09
N PHE A 48 -14.49 -1.56 0.31
CA PHE A 48 -13.33 -1.84 -0.55
C PHE A 48 -12.90 -3.28 -0.33
N ASP A 49 -12.46 -3.93 -1.40
CA ASP A 49 -11.85 -5.25 -1.33
C ASP A 49 -10.33 -5.09 -1.38
N SER A 50 -9.69 -5.41 -0.25
CA SER A 50 -8.24 -5.37 -0.09
C SER A 50 -7.60 -4.02 -0.51
N PRO A 51 -8.00 -2.88 0.11
CA PRO A 51 -7.38 -1.58 -0.17
C PRO A 51 -5.93 -1.56 0.34
N LEU A 52 -5.02 -1.03 -0.48
CA LEU A 52 -3.58 -0.96 -0.15
C LEU A 52 -3.02 0.46 -0.19
N THR A 53 -3.71 1.40 -0.83
CA THR A 53 -3.30 2.80 -0.85
C THR A 53 -4.45 3.72 -0.51
N PHE A 54 -4.15 4.84 0.14
CA PHE A 54 -5.09 5.89 0.49
C PHE A 54 -4.39 7.23 0.31
N ASN A 55 -4.82 8.02 -0.67
CA ASN A 55 -4.14 9.25 -1.07
C ASN A 55 -5.14 10.39 -1.18
N GLU A 56 -4.90 11.45 -0.43
CA GLU A 56 -5.68 12.69 -0.55
C GLU A 56 -5.09 13.56 -1.65
N LEU A 57 -5.94 14.18 -2.45
CA LEU A 57 -5.48 15.21 -3.38
C LEU A 57 -5.14 16.49 -2.60
N PRO A 58 -3.98 17.14 -2.87
CA PRO A 58 -3.65 18.40 -2.22
C PRO A 58 -4.60 19.55 -2.55
N THR A 59 -5.16 19.57 -3.75
CA THR A 59 -5.92 20.70 -4.31
C THR A 59 -7.42 20.50 -4.32
N SER A 60 -7.91 19.29 -4.00
CA SER A 60 -9.34 18.98 -4.03
C SER A 60 -9.72 18.09 -2.86
N ALA A 61 -10.96 18.21 -2.38
CA ALA A 61 -11.53 17.35 -1.34
C ALA A 61 -11.88 15.96 -1.90
N LYS A 62 -10.89 15.31 -2.52
CA LYS A 62 -11.02 14.00 -3.17
C LYS A 62 -10.00 13.06 -2.57
N ILE A 63 -10.42 11.82 -2.36
CA ILE A 63 -9.57 10.72 -1.91
C ILE A 63 -9.48 9.71 -3.04
N VAL A 64 -8.28 9.17 -3.25
CA VAL A 64 -8.02 8.07 -4.19
C VAL A 64 -7.54 6.85 -3.43
N VAL A 65 -8.19 5.71 -3.67
CA VAL A 65 -7.90 4.42 -3.03
C VAL A 65 -7.60 3.39 -4.10
N GLY A 66 -6.43 2.76 -4.01
CA GLY A 66 -6.05 1.63 -4.82
C GLY A 66 -6.35 0.31 -4.12
N GLN A 67 -7.02 -0.60 -4.83
CA GLN A 67 -7.27 -1.96 -4.39
C GLN A 67 -6.24 -2.92 -4.95
N ARG A 68 -5.94 -3.98 -4.19
CA ARG A 68 -4.93 -4.98 -4.53
C ARG A 68 -5.13 -5.63 -5.90
N ASP A 69 -6.38 -5.76 -6.35
CA ASP A 69 -6.77 -6.31 -7.64
C ASP A 69 -6.46 -5.38 -8.83
N GLY A 70 -5.91 -4.18 -8.59
CA GLY A 70 -5.55 -3.23 -9.64
C GLY A 70 -6.63 -2.22 -9.99
N LYS A 71 -7.75 -2.20 -9.27
CA LYS A 71 -8.77 -1.18 -9.44
C LYS A 71 -8.48 0.02 -8.56
N ILE A 72 -8.47 1.20 -9.16
CA ILE A 72 -8.21 2.46 -8.46
C ILE A 72 -9.49 3.26 -8.48
N TYR A 73 -9.98 3.65 -7.30
CA TYR A 73 -11.20 4.40 -7.12
C TYR A 73 -10.92 5.78 -6.56
N TRP A 74 -11.84 6.72 -6.79
CA TRP A 74 -11.86 8.01 -6.14
C TRP A 74 -13.23 8.32 -5.57
N PHE A 75 -13.29 9.13 -4.52
CA PHE A 75 -14.54 9.59 -3.91
C PHE A 75 -14.33 10.93 -3.20
N ASP A 76 -15.43 11.60 -2.84
CA ASP A 76 -15.41 12.86 -2.10
C ASP A 76 -14.97 12.66 -0.65
N LYS A 77 -14.12 13.56 -0.13
CA LYS A 77 -13.70 13.58 1.28
C LYS A 77 -14.85 14.11 2.16
N ASP A 78 -15.93 13.36 2.21
CA ASP A 78 -17.15 13.61 2.97
C ASP A 78 -17.53 12.31 3.71
N PRO A 79 -17.67 12.32 5.05
CA PRO A 79 -18.10 11.13 5.81
C PRO A 79 -19.43 10.52 5.34
N GLU A 80 -20.33 11.33 4.78
CA GLU A 80 -21.65 10.90 4.29
C GLU A 80 -21.63 10.39 2.84
N VAL A 81 -20.45 10.37 2.20
CA VAL A 81 -20.29 9.90 0.81
C VAL A 81 -20.80 8.47 0.65
N SER A 82 -21.67 8.25 -0.31
CA SER A 82 -22.31 6.95 -0.55
C SER A 82 -21.81 6.24 -1.82
N GLN A 83 -21.00 6.93 -2.63
CA GLN A 83 -20.52 6.41 -3.91
C GLN A 83 -19.02 6.63 -4.08
N LYS A 84 -18.38 5.63 -4.69
CA LYS A 84 -17.01 5.70 -5.20
C LYS A 84 -17.02 5.51 -6.71
N ASN A 85 -16.11 6.19 -7.38
CA ASN A 85 -16.00 6.21 -8.83
C ASN A 85 -14.72 5.52 -9.28
N MET A 86 -14.75 4.79 -10.39
CA MET A 86 -13.55 4.19 -10.95
C MET A 86 -12.66 5.29 -11.56
N LEU A 87 -11.41 5.38 -11.11
CA LEU A 87 -10.38 6.23 -11.72
C LEU A 87 -9.66 5.50 -12.85
N LEU A 88 -9.20 4.27 -12.58
CA LEU A 88 -8.42 3.47 -13.51
C LEU A 88 -8.56 1.99 -13.16
N ASP A 89 -8.76 1.16 -14.17
CA ASP A 89 -8.78 -0.30 -14.04
C ASP A 89 -7.50 -0.91 -14.64
N LEU A 90 -6.64 -1.45 -13.79
CA LEU A 90 -5.44 -2.20 -14.16
C LEU A 90 -5.57 -3.71 -13.89
N SER A 91 -6.77 -4.22 -13.59
CA SER A 91 -6.99 -5.62 -13.20
C SER A 91 -6.51 -6.65 -14.23
N ASN A 92 -6.53 -6.28 -15.51
CA ASN A 92 -6.00 -7.12 -16.58
C ASN A 92 -4.46 -7.18 -16.59
N LYS A 93 -3.78 -6.17 -16.05
CA LYS A 93 -2.31 -6.06 -16.00
C LYS A 93 -1.74 -6.51 -14.66
N VAL A 94 -2.50 -6.40 -13.58
CA VAL A 94 -2.07 -6.74 -12.23
C VAL A 94 -2.12 -8.25 -12.00
N GLY A 95 -1.01 -8.81 -11.50
CA GLY A 95 -0.90 -10.19 -11.06
C GLY A 95 -1.05 -10.26 -9.54
N VAL A 96 -2.12 -10.90 -9.07
CA VAL A 96 -2.40 -11.05 -7.63
C VAL A 96 -1.94 -12.43 -7.18
N VAL A 97 -0.74 -12.52 -6.59
CA VAL A 97 -0.13 -13.77 -6.10
C VAL A 97 0.63 -13.48 -4.81
N TRP A 98 0.35 -14.18 -3.71
CA TRP A 98 0.97 -13.98 -2.37
C TRP A 98 0.84 -12.54 -1.84
N ASP A 99 1.92 -11.77 -1.82
CA ASP A 99 1.95 -10.33 -1.49
C ASP A 99 1.98 -9.46 -2.74
N GLY A 100 1.91 -10.07 -3.93
CA GLY A 100 1.79 -9.39 -5.21
C GLY A 100 0.39 -8.84 -5.46
N GLY A 101 0.34 -7.82 -6.30
CA GLY A 101 -0.88 -7.10 -6.66
C GLY A 101 -0.56 -5.64 -6.96
N PHE A 102 -1.53 -4.76 -6.75
CA PHE A 102 -1.32 -3.32 -6.72
C PHE A 102 -0.76 -2.90 -5.36
N LEU A 103 0.40 -2.25 -5.31
CA LEU A 103 1.16 -2.04 -4.08
C LEU A 103 1.39 -0.58 -3.73
N GLY A 104 1.43 0.31 -4.71
CA GLY A 104 1.78 1.71 -4.48
C GLY A 104 1.07 2.65 -5.44
N PHE A 105 0.77 3.83 -4.92
CA PHE A 105 0.17 4.94 -5.65
C PHE A 105 0.74 6.23 -5.05
N THR A 106 1.15 7.18 -5.88
CA THR A 106 1.46 8.55 -5.45
C THR A 106 1.21 9.55 -6.57
N PHE A 107 0.78 10.75 -6.22
CA PHE A 107 0.64 11.84 -7.17
C PHE A 107 1.98 12.51 -7.45
N HIS A 108 2.09 13.15 -8.62
CA HIS A 108 3.19 14.08 -8.85
C HIS A 108 3.15 15.22 -7.80
N PRO A 109 4.28 15.72 -7.28
CA PRO A 109 4.29 16.78 -6.27
C PRO A 109 3.54 18.06 -6.69
N GLN A 110 3.51 18.33 -8.00
CA GLN A 110 2.78 19.47 -8.60
C GLN A 110 1.48 19.04 -9.31
N PHE A 111 0.84 17.97 -8.84
CA PHE A 111 -0.39 17.45 -9.44
C PHE A 111 -1.48 18.53 -9.55
N GLY A 112 -2.13 18.62 -10.70
CA GLY A 112 -3.17 19.63 -10.98
C GLY A 112 -2.64 20.97 -11.49
N THR A 113 -1.32 21.15 -11.62
CA THR A 113 -0.74 22.31 -12.33
C THR A 113 -0.63 22.03 -13.83
N ALA A 114 -0.60 23.09 -14.65
CA ALA A 114 -0.51 22.97 -16.10
C ALA A 114 0.67 22.09 -16.53
N GLY A 115 0.38 21.00 -17.23
CA GLY A 115 1.39 20.04 -17.70
C GLY A 115 1.80 18.95 -16.69
N ASN A 116 1.30 18.98 -15.45
CA ASN A 116 1.72 18.08 -14.36
C ASN A 116 0.57 17.21 -13.84
N ASN A 117 -0.17 16.54 -14.73
CA ASN A 117 -1.29 15.68 -14.36
C ASN A 117 -0.89 14.20 -14.28
N TYR A 118 0.23 13.92 -13.62
CA TYR A 118 0.80 12.58 -13.53
C TYR A 118 0.60 11.97 -12.16
N PHE A 119 0.32 10.69 -12.13
CA PHE A 119 0.46 9.87 -10.93
C PHE A 119 1.33 8.66 -11.27
N TYR A 120 1.87 8.05 -10.23
CA TYR A 120 2.80 6.94 -10.30
C TYR A 120 2.18 5.77 -9.55
N THR A 121 2.28 4.58 -10.13
CA THR A 121 1.78 3.35 -9.51
C THR A 121 2.88 2.30 -9.47
N TYR A 122 2.80 1.42 -8.48
CA TYR A 122 3.67 0.27 -8.32
C TYR A 122 2.81 -0.98 -8.17
N TYR A 123 3.03 -1.98 -9.04
CA TYR A 123 2.27 -3.22 -9.02
C TYR A 123 3.07 -4.38 -9.62
N THR A 124 2.73 -5.58 -9.18
CA THR A 124 3.17 -6.85 -9.77
C THR A 124 2.38 -7.11 -11.04
N GLN A 125 3.05 -7.41 -12.15
CA GLN A 125 2.39 -7.69 -13.42
C GLN A 125 1.90 -9.13 -13.51
N LYS A 126 0.78 -9.32 -14.20
CA LYS A 126 0.34 -10.61 -14.70
C LYS A 126 1.29 -11.02 -15.82
N ILE A 127 2.05 -12.10 -15.59
CA ILE A 127 2.85 -12.70 -16.64
C ILE A 127 1.88 -13.43 -17.57
N VAL A 128 1.84 -13.02 -18.85
CA VAL A 128 1.19 -13.82 -19.89
C VAL A 128 2.31 -14.61 -20.55
N THR A 129 2.09 -15.91 -20.72
CA THR A 129 2.98 -16.98 -21.23
C THR A 129 4.06 -17.52 -20.28
N GLU A 130 3.74 -18.70 -19.74
CA GLU A 130 4.56 -19.84 -19.28
C GLU A 130 5.79 -19.67 -18.36
N ILE A 131 5.80 -20.57 -17.36
CA ILE A 131 6.89 -21.01 -16.48
C ILE A 131 7.11 -20.22 -15.18
N ILE A 132 6.79 -20.93 -14.08
CA ILE A 132 7.21 -20.68 -12.70
C ILE A 132 8.73 -20.81 -12.63
N ILE A 133 9.47 -19.70 -12.60
CA ILE A 133 10.84 -19.61 -12.08
C ILE A 133 10.92 -18.34 -11.22
N LEU A 134 11.36 -18.51 -9.96
CA LEU A 134 11.77 -17.44 -9.06
C LEU A 134 12.69 -16.45 -9.80
N ILE A 135 12.36 -15.16 -9.82
CA ILE A 135 13.24 -13.97 -9.68
C ILE A 135 12.54 -12.70 -10.23
N CYS A 136 12.39 -11.71 -9.33
CA CYS A 136 12.22 -10.27 -9.54
C CYS A 136 11.39 -9.78 -10.74
N ILE A 137 10.09 -9.54 -10.52
CA ILE A 137 9.29 -8.71 -11.44
C ILE A 137 9.66 -7.24 -11.19
N PRO A 138 10.22 -6.50 -12.17
CA PRO A 138 10.58 -5.11 -11.96
C PRO A 138 9.34 -4.21 -11.82
N PRO A 139 9.37 -3.18 -10.94
CA PRO A 139 8.38 -2.11 -10.90
C PRO A 139 8.10 -1.54 -12.29
N LYS A 140 6.84 -1.49 -12.71
CA LYS A 140 6.45 -0.61 -13.83
C LYS A 140 5.71 0.61 -13.31
N VAL A 141 6.34 1.77 -13.50
CA VAL A 141 5.73 3.07 -13.34
C VAL A 141 4.81 3.34 -14.53
N VAL A 142 3.51 3.48 -14.28
CA VAL A 142 2.54 3.92 -15.30
C VAL A 142 2.28 5.41 -15.14
N THR A 143 2.60 6.17 -16.18
CA THR A 143 2.25 7.60 -16.31
C THR A 143 0.96 7.72 -17.11
N ALA A 144 -0.17 8.04 -16.48
CA ALA A 144 -1.41 8.34 -17.20
C ALA A 144 -1.38 9.80 -17.70
N ARG A 145 -1.64 10.03 -18.99
CA ARG A 145 -1.59 11.36 -19.63
C ARG A 145 -2.95 12.06 -19.84
N ASN A 146 -4.09 11.37 -19.64
CA ASN A 146 -5.42 11.92 -19.95
C ASN A 146 -6.40 11.72 -18.79
N ILE A 147 -6.35 12.59 -17.78
CA ILE A 147 -7.34 12.67 -16.71
C ILE A 147 -8.13 13.99 -16.80
N GLY A 148 -8.43 14.43 -18.03
CA GLY A 148 -9.03 15.75 -18.29
C GLY A 148 -10.50 15.91 -17.88
N VAL A 149 -11.09 14.96 -17.13
CA VAL A 149 -12.53 14.97 -16.77
C VAL A 149 -12.76 14.79 -15.27
N ILE A 150 -11.71 14.73 -14.44
CA ILE A 150 -11.84 14.45 -13.00
C ILE A 150 -11.29 15.60 -12.12
N PHE A 151 -10.55 16.56 -12.70
CA PHE A 151 -9.90 17.65 -11.99
C PHE A 151 -10.10 18.99 -12.69
#